data_AF-A0A2E9R0T1-F1
#
_entry.id   AF-A0A2E9R0T1-F1
#
_cell.length_a   1.000
_cell.length_b   1.000
_cell.length_c   1.000
_cell.angle_alpha   90.00
_cell.angle_beta   90.00
_cell.angle_gamma   90.00
#
_symmetry.space_group_name_H-M   'P 1'
#
loop_
_entity.id
_entity.type
_entity.pdbx_description
1 polymer ?
#
loop_
_entity_poly.entity_id
_entity_poly.type
_entity_poly.pdbx_seq_one_letter_code
_entity_poly.pdbx_strand_id
1 'polypeptide(L)'
;MSLSNPFSLTNATRGGWCLLLLLVFIASPAHAGPIDQLKREAGTMERARDCEGAYKKYEEMKQLAQKISSKRRRISLIAFISTKLNKLKSCYEKCNPTPEQLELLNRANQYKEKGQKRRAYRIYLRLLRGKNPRCTTWKEAHKSRKELAAAMPRGRRRSKQVDPCAMEDETKTELKTLVQRIKVLDQGMSEATTKFQMPNPPNPPRWARTKRQKDRWRKRWQRRMKWRHRRKRSKHQVKRLQKAIALFRTINEIREKVFNWREEFQDCDQLYTELKTQSTKLRQAQQSANNVVVGLYKQRIKRVRAGMRWFARKYRQQQKEKKTDNSTVESLKRTLEQQRDMLDKVTKDMVALSSLLIFKGPTQKEGSLLGNSASAIQNLTRDQNKLFAALQKSYPQYLQSAQGRKSLRNHLATLERFEKALERFQQQGQNNDKIDQTLASVRASIAALEKADETLTNKPVTTTPAAMQVSARQNGNTGTNRSSWGWLLLLSGLGLGAAAIFFIMRERKKSQNFESF
;
A
#
# COMPACT_ATOMS: atom_id res chain seq x y z
N MET A 1 -23.62 -21.44 87.49
CA MET A 1 -24.46 -20.22 87.36
C MET A 1 -24.88 -20.15 85.89
N SER A 2 -25.73 -21.03 85.38
CA SER A 2 -27.11 -21.34 85.78
C SER A 2 -28.01 -20.13 85.62
N LEU A 3 -28.77 -20.08 84.53
CA LEU A 3 -30.25 -20.06 84.55
C LEU A 3 -30.79 -20.00 83.10
N SER A 4 -31.26 -21.16 82.67
CA SER A 4 -32.34 -21.37 81.73
C SER A 4 -33.61 -20.65 82.18
N ASN A 5 -34.48 -20.25 81.25
CA ASN A 5 -35.89 -20.59 81.38
C ASN A 5 -36.67 -20.56 80.05
N PRO A 6 -37.74 -21.37 79.95
CA PRO A 6 -38.47 -21.72 78.74
C PRO A 6 -39.84 -21.01 78.67
N PHE A 7 -40.50 -21.09 77.51
CA PHE A 7 -41.95 -20.89 77.45
C PHE A 7 -42.59 -22.02 76.65
N SER A 8 -43.42 -22.78 77.36
CA SER A 8 -44.24 -23.88 76.87
C SER A 8 -45.68 -23.40 76.63
N LEU A 9 -46.24 -23.84 75.50
CA LEU A 9 -47.58 -24.42 75.28
C LEU A 9 -48.78 -23.93 76.11
N THR A 10 -49.86 -23.55 75.41
CA THR A 10 -51.20 -24.15 75.65
C THR A 10 -52.06 -24.17 74.38
N ASN A 11 -52.77 -25.29 74.24
CA ASN A 11 -53.68 -25.70 73.17
C ASN A 11 -55.01 -24.93 73.16
N ALA A 12 -55.65 -24.84 71.98
CA ALA A 12 -57.11 -24.92 71.89
C ALA A 12 -57.56 -25.46 70.52
N THR A 13 -58.10 -26.67 70.59
CA THR A 13 -58.86 -27.46 69.64
C THR A 13 -60.05 -26.73 69.00
N ARG A 14 -60.30 -26.94 67.70
CA ARG A 14 -61.62 -27.33 67.11
C ARG A 14 -61.61 -27.37 65.57
N GLY A 15 -62.19 -28.44 65.03
CA GLY A 15 -62.64 -28.59 63.64
C GLY A 15 -61.53 -29.03 62.68
N GLY A 16 -61.40 -30.28 62.24
CA GLY A 16 -62.47 -31.15 61.76
C GLY A 16 -62.89 -30.64 60.37
N TRP A 17 -62.58 -31.43 59.32
CA TRP A 17 -62.91 -31.24 57.90
C TRP A 17 -61.93 -30.40 57.05
N CYS A 18 -60.78 -30.98 56.68
CA CYS A 18 -60.12 -30.70 55.39
C CYS A 18 -59.07 -31.77 55.01
N LEU A 19 -59.38 -33.04 55.28
CA LEU A 19 -58.55 -34.19 54.90
C LEU A 19 -59.07 -34.76 53.56
N LEU A 20 -59.11 -33.92 52.51
CA LEU A 20 -59.46 -34.34 51.14
C LEU A 20 -59.04 -33.32 50.04
N LEU A 21 -57.98 -32.53 50.27
CA LEU A 21 -57.41 -31.60 49.28
C LEU A 21 -55.88 -31.62 49.27
N LEU A 22 -55.30 -32.82 49.39
CA LEU A 22 -53.84 -33.04 49.37
C LEU A 22 -53.44 -34.01 48.24
N LEU A 23 -54.12 -33.92 47.08
CA LEU A 23 -53.87 -34.76 45.91
C LEU A 23 -53.96 -34.02 44.56
N VAL A 24 -53.71 -32.70 44.50
CA VAL A 24 -53.53 -31.99 43.23
C VAL A 24 -52.39 -30.98 43.38
N PHE A 25 -51.48 -30.97 42.40
CA PHE A 25 -50.23 -30.19 42.29
C PHE A 25 -48.93 -30.84 42.78
N ILE A 26 -48.71 -32.12 42.45
CA ILE A 26 -47.42 -32.51 41.88
C ILE A 26 -47.67 -32.85 40.41
N ALA A 27 -47.84 -31.80 39.61
CA ALA A 27 -47.70 -31.91 38.17
C ALA A 27 -46.21 -32.11 37.87
N SER A 28 -45.77 -33.36 37.90
CA SER A 28 -44.50 -33.78 37.32
C SER A 28 -44.38 -33.14 35.93
N PRO A 29 -43.30 -32.42 35.59
CA PRO A 29 -43.18 -31.82 34.28
C PRO A 29 -43.21 -32.95 33.25
N ALA A 30 -44.30 -32.98 32.47
CA ALA A 30 -44.42 -33.79 31.27
C ALA A 30 -43.09 -33.69 30.50
N HIS A 31 -42.53 -34.83 30.12
CA HIS A 31 -41.21 -34.97 29.50
C HIS A 31 -41.07 -34.00 28.32
N ALA A 32 -40.48 -32.83 28.57
CA ALA A 32 -40.14 -31.89 27.54
C ALA A 32 -39.08 -32.57 26.66
N GLY A 33 -39.34 -32.68 25.36
CA GLY A 33 -38.38 -33.30 24.44
C GLY A 33 -37.00 -32.63 24.54
N PRO A 34 -35.91 -33.31 24.15
CA PRO A 34 -34.53 -32.84 24.34
C PRO A 34 -34.28 -31.44 23.75
N ILE A 35 -35.02 -31.07 22.71
CA ILE A 35 -34.96 -29.74 22.09
C ILE A 35 -35.59 -28.64 22.96
N ASP A 36 -36.70 -28.93 23.64
CA ASP A 36 -37.36 -27.96 24.51
C ASP A 36 -36.55 -27.71 25.78
N GLN A 37 -35.85 -28.74 26.28
CA GLN A 37 -34.88 -28.59 27.36
C GLN A 37 -33.70 -27.69 26.94
N LEU A 38 -33.06 -27.97 25.80
CA LEU A 38 -31.97 -27.13 25.28
C LEU A 38 -32.43 -25.68 25.03
N LYS A 39 -33.67 -25.49 24.56
CA LYS A 39 -34.24 -24.15 24.36
C LYS A 39 -34.38 -23.40 25.69
N ARG A 40 -34.81 -24.07 26.77
CA ARG A 40 -34.89 -23.48 28.11
C ARG A 40 -33.50 -23.15 28.65
N GLU A 41 -32.55 -24.07 28.54
CA GLU A 41 -31.15 -23.87 28.97
C GLU A 41 -30.47 -22.72 28.21
N ALA A 42 -30.59 -22.69 26.88
CA ALA A 42 -30.06 -21.60 26.07
C ALA A 42 -30.73 -20.26 26.44
N GLY A 43 -32.04 -20.28 26.72
CA GLY A 43 -32.78 -19.10 27.16
C GLY A 43 -32.37 -18.60 28.54
N THR A 44 -32.09 -19.48 29.50
CA THR A 44 -31.57 -19.08 30.83
C THR A 44 -30.16 -18.51 30.70
N MET A 45 -29.31 -19.08 29.85
CA MET A 45 -27.97 -18.54 29.55
C MET A 45 -28.04 -17.17 28.85
N GLU A 46 -28.97 -16.97 27.90
CA GLU A 46 -29.17 -15.66 27.25
C GLU A 46 -29.60 -14.60 28.27
N ARG A 47 -30.54 -14.93 29.17
CA ARG A 47 -30.95 -14.03 30.28
C ARG A 47 -29.80 -13.77 31.25
N ALA A 48 -29.02 -14.81 31.54
CA ALA A 48 -27.79 -14.72 32.31
C ALA A 48 -26.63 -14.09 31.52
N ARG A 49 -26.85 -13.46 30.35
CA ARG A 49 -25.83 -12.80 29.51
C ARG A 49 -24.55 -13.63 29.27
N ASP A 50 -24.66 -14.95 29.36
CA ASP A 50 -23.62 -15.90 29.01
C ASP A 50 -23.79 -16.25 27.53
N CYS A 51 -23.23 -15.38 26.68
CA CYS A 51 -23.38 -15.54 25.25
C CYS A 51 -22.59 -16.73 24.71
N GLU A 52 -21.52 -17.17 25.39
CA GLU A 52 -20.74 -18.34 24.99
C GLU A 52 -21.53 -19.63 25.22
N GLY A 53 -22.05 -19.80 26.44
CA GLY A 53 -22.89 -20.94 26.80
C GLY A 53 -24.16 -21.00 25.94
N ALA A 54 -24.86 -19.86 25.80
CA ALA A 54 -26.07 -19.80 24.98
C ALA A 54 -25.80 -20.14 23.51
N TYR A 55 -24.68 -19.65 22.93
CA TYR A 55 -24.31 -19.94 21.55
C TYR A 55 -24.05 -21.44 21.33
N LYS A 56 -23.24 -22.07 22.19
CA LYS A 56 -22.96 -23.52 22.14
C LYS A 56 -24.24 -24.35 22.27
N LYS A 57 -25.15 -23.99 23.17
CA LYS A 57 -26.46 -24.66 23.33
C LYS A 57 -27.38 -24.51 22.12
N TYR A 58 -27.40 -23.34 21.47
CA TYR A 58 -28.13 -23.16 20.22
C TYR A 58 -27.51 -23.96 19.06
N GLU A 59 -26.19 -24.16 19.07
CA GLU A 59 -25.48 -24.99 18.08
C GLU A 59 -25.76 -26.48 18.27
N GLU A 60 -25.74 -26.98 19.52
CA GLU A 60 -26.22 -28.32 19.89
C GLU A 60 -27.67 -28.54 19.44
N MET A 61 -28.54 -27.55 19.70
CA MET A 61 -29.94 -27.59 19.28
C MET A 61 -30.07 -27.62 17.74
N LYS A 62 -29.17 -26.95 16.99
CA LYS A 62 -29.13 -26.99 15.52
C LYS A 62 -28.85 -28.41 15.00
N GLN A 63 -27.92 -29.12 15.63
CA GLN A 63 -27.56 -30.49 15.26
C GLN A 63 -28.73 -31.45 15.51
N LEU A 64 -29.44 -31.31 16.63
CA LEU A 64 -30.63 -32.11 16.91
C LEU A 64 -31.81 -31.75 16.00
N ALA A 65 -31.97 -30.48 15.65
CA ALA A 65 -33.01 -30.02 14.73
C ALA A 65 -32.93 -30.68 13.36
N GLN A 66 -31.73 -30.94 12.87
CA GLN A 66 -31.50 -31.59 11.57
C GLN A 66 -32.04 -33.02 11.51
N LYS A 67 -32.09 -33.70 12.67
CA LYS A 67 -32.57 -35.08 12.82
C LYS A 67 -34.10 -35.20 12.95
N ILE A 68 -34.84 -34.08 12.98
CA ILE A 68 -36.31 -34.09 13.04
C ILE A 68 -36.88 -34.54 11.69
N SER A 69 -37.75 -35.56 11.71
CA SER A 69 -38.44 -36.09 10.53
C SER A 69 -39.43 -35.10 9.88
N SER A 70 -40.19 -34.36 10.69
CA SER A 70 -41.15 -33.37 10.19
C SER A 70 -40.46 -32.17 9.53
N LYS A 71 -40.62 -32.05 8.20
CA LYS A 71 -40.05 -30.96 7.38
C LYS A 71 -40.46 -29.57 7.87
N ARG A 72 -41.75 -29.36 8.19
CA ARG A 72 -42.29 -28.07 8.64
C ARG A 72 -41.72 -27.67 10.00
N ARG A 73 -41.68 -28.60 10.95
CA ARG A 73 -41.12 -28.37 12.30
C ARG A 73 -39.62 -28.09 12.23
N ARG A 74 -38.88 -28.86 11.41
CA ARG A 74 -37.44 -28.66 11.17
C ARG A 74 -37.13 -27.28 10.62
N ILE A 75 -37.83 -26.82 9.57
CA ILE A 75 -37.59 -25.49 8.97
C ILE A 75 -37.83 -24.37 9.99
N SER A 76 -38.95 -24.40 10.70
CA SER A 76 -39.28 -23.40 11.72
C SER A 76 -38.22 -23.34 12.82
N LEU A 77 -37.79 -24.50 13.33
CA LEU A 77 -36.81 -24.58 14.40
C LEU A 77 -35.42 -24.10 13.94
N ILE A 78 -34.99 -24.48 12.73
CA ILE A 78 -33.72 -24.03 12.14
C ILE A 78 -33.72 -22.51 11.91
N ALA A 79 -34.85 -21.93 11.45
CA ALA A 79 -34.97 -20.48 11.27
C ALA A 79 -34.85 -19.73 12.61
N PHE A 80 -35.53 -20.22 13.66
CA PHE A 80 -35.41 -19.68 15.01
C PHE A 80 -33.96 -19.75 15.54
N ILE A 81 -33.32 -20.91 15.42
CA ILE A 81 -31.93 -21.13 15.85
C ILE A 81 -30.98 -20.20 15.11
N SER A 82 -31.13 -20.09 13.79
CA SER A 82 -30.25 -19.26 12.96
C SER A 82 -30.35 -17.79 13.36
N THR A 83 -31.56 -17.31 13.67
CA THR A 83 -31.78 -15.96 14.19
C THR A 83 -31.06 -15.75 15.53
N LYS A 84 -31.13 -16.73 16.44
CA LYS A 84 -30.45 -16.68 17.74
C LYS A 84 -28.93 -16.73 17.62
N LEU A 85 -28.40 -17.61 16.78
CA LEU A 85 -26.96 -17.73 16.51
C LEU A 85 -26.42 -16.43 15.90
N ASN A 86 -27.12 -15.85 14.92
CA ASN A 86 -26.71 -14.58 14.30
C ASN A 86 -26.65 -13.44 15.32
N LYS A 87 -27.63 -13.36 16.22
CA LYS A 87 -27.64 -12.37 17.31
C LYS A 87 -26.45 -12.54 18.26
N LEU A 88 -26.09 -13.78 18.59
CA LEU A 88 -25.04 -14.10 19.56
C LEU A 88 -23.63 -14.16 18.96
N LYS A 89 -23.50 -14.28 17.64
CA LYS A 89 -22.23 -14.48 16.92
C LYS A 89 -21.16 -13.47 17.29
N SER A 90 -21.47 -12.18 17.23
CA SER A 90 -20.51 -11.11 17.55
C SER A 90 -20.04 -11.13 19.02
N CYS A 91 -20.87 -11.62 19.94
CA CYS A 91 -20.50 -11.78 21.35
C CYS A 91 -19.62 -13.02 21.54
N TYR A 92 -19.98 -14.13 20.90
CA TYR A 92 -19.21 -15.37 20.91
C TYR A 92 -17.79 -15.16 20.33
N GLU A 93 -17.67 -14.48 19.20
CA GLU A 93 -16.37 -14.14 18.60
C GLU A 93 -15.49 -13.31 19.54
N LYS A 94 -16.08 -12.45 20.37
CA LYS A 94 -15.34 -11.68 21.39
C LYS A 94 -14.93 -12.50 22.60
N CYS A 95 -15.62 -13.61 22.88
CA CYS A 95 -15.23 -14.57 23.93
C CYS A 95 -13.96 -15.34 23.54
N ASN A 96 -13.73 -15.57 22.25
CA ASN A 96 -12.54 -16.28 21.77
C ASN A 96 -11.32 -15.33 21.71
N PRO A 97 -10.24 -15.62 22.46
CA PRO A 97 -9.03 -14.80 22.41
C PRO A 97 -8.30 -14.99 21.07
N THR A 98 -7.70 -13.91 20.56
CA THR A 98 -6.75 -14.00 19.45
C THR A 98 -5.44 -14.66 19.90
N PRO A 99 -4.58 -15.16 18.99
CA PRO A 99 -3.27 -15.72 19.34
C PRO A 99 -2.43 -14.76 20.21
N GLU A 100 -2.40 -13.47 19.86
CA GLU A 100 -1.72 -12.43 20.64
C GLU A 100 -2.32 -12.25 22.04
N GLN A 101 -3.65 -12.35 22.18
CA GLN A 101 -4.32 -12.25 23.47
C GLN A 101 -4.03 -13.47 24.36
N LEU A 102 -3.93 -14.66 23.77
CA LEU A 102 -3.51 -15.89 24.43
C LEU A 102 -2.07 -15.78 24.94
N GLU A 103 -1.16 -15.26 24.11
CA GLU A 103 0.24 -15.04 24.50
C GLU A 103 0.33 -14.07 25.70
N LEU A 104 -0.39 -12.95 25.63
CA LEU A 104 -0.47 -11.99 26.74
C LEU A 104 -1.10 -12.58 28.00
N LEU A 105 -2.13 -13.42 27.86
CA LEU A 105 -2.77 -14.11 28.98
C LEU A 105 -1.78 -15.07 29.66
N ASN A 106 -1.06 -15.86 28.88
CA ASN A 106 -0.02 -16.77 29.37
C ASN A 106 1.10 -16.00 30.09
N ARG A 107 1.51 -14.86 29.52
CA ARG A 107 2.51 -13.99 30.14
C ARG A 107 2.03 -13.38 31.45
N ALA A 108 0.76 -12.98 31.54
CA ALA A 108 0.16 -12.52 32.79
C ALA A 108 0.16 -13.61 33.87
N ASN A 109 -0.14 -14.85 33.48
CA ASN A 109 -0.08 -16.01 34.38
C ASN A 109 1.36 -16.26 34.86
N GLN A 110 2.36 -16.23 33.96
CA GLN A 110 3.77 -16.37 34.33
C GLN A 110 4.23 -15.27 35.30
N TYR A 111 3.82 -14.01 35.09
CA TYR A 111 4.13 -12.93 36.02
C TYR A 111 3.42 -13.09 37.37
N LYS A 112 2.20 -13.65 37.38
CA LYS A 112 1.47 -14.00 38.61
C LYS A 112 2.26 -15.04 39.41
N GLU A 113 2.77 -16.07 38.75
CA GLU A 113 3.57 -17.16 39.34
C GLU A 113 4.94 -16.68 39.84
N LYS A 114 5.65 -15.85 39.05
CA LYS A 114 6.93 -15.23 39.43
C LYS A 114 6.83 -14.19 40.56
N GLY A 115 5.64 -14.01 41.16
CA GLY A 115 5.42 -13.05 42.25
C GLY A 115 5.35 -11.58 41.81
N GLN A 116 5.37 -11.30 40.50
CA GLN A 116 5.27 -9.94 39.93
C GLN A 116 3.80 -9.49 39.83
N LYS A 117 3.11 -9.47 40.99
CA LYS A 117 1.66 -9.28 41.13
C LYS A 117 1.12 -8.01 40.44
N ARG A 118 1.85 -6.90 40.52
CA ARG A 118 1.45 -5.62 39.87
C ARG A 118 1.47 -5.70 38.35
N ARG A 119 2.49 -6.34 37.75
CA ARG A 119 2.60 -6.50 36.29
C ARG A 119 1.50 -7.42 35.75
N ALA A 120 1.30 -8.57 36.39
CA ALA A 120 0.21 -9.48 36.06
C ALA A 120 -1.16 -8.78 36.11
N TYR A 121 -1.43 -8.01 37.19
CA TYR A 121 -2.68 -7.28 37.36
C TYR A 121 -2.98 -6.31 36.21
N ARG A 122 -1.97 -5.56 35.75
CA ARG A 122 -2.13 -4.59 34.64
C ARG A 122 -2.38 -5.26 33.31
N ILE A 123 -1.67 -6.36 33.02
CA ILE A 123 -1.91 -7.12 31.78
C ILE A 123 -3.35 -7.63 31.77
N TYR A 124 -3.86 -8.17 32.88
CA TYR A 124 -5.28 -8.54 32.98
C TYR A 124 -6.22 -7.33 32.84
N LEU A 125 -5.92 -6.19 33.48
CA LEU A 125 -6.77 -5.00 33.39
C LEU A 125 -6.93 -4.51 31.94
N ARG A 126 -5.87 -4.63 31.13
CA ARG A 126 -5.89 -4.30 29.71
C ARG A 126 -6.63 -5.36 28.89
N LEU A 127 -6.27 -6.64 29.05
CA LEU A 127 -6.88 -7.75 28.30
C LEU A 127 -8.40 -7.79 28.47
N LEU A 128 -8.87 -7.47 29.68
CA LEU A 128 -10.27 -7.55 30.06
C LEU A 128 -11.11 -6.32 29.69
N ARG A 129 -10.51 -5.26 29.10
CA ARG A 129 -11.25 -4.06 28.73
C ARG A 129 -12.26 -4.38 27.62
N GLY A 130 -13.55 -4.22 27.92
CA GLY A 130 -14.62 -4.51 26.98
C GLY A 130 -14.87 -6.01 26.72
N LYS A 131 -14.24 -6.90 27.50
CA LYS A 131 -14.50 -8.34 27.45
C LYS A 131 -15.67 -8.70 28.36
N ASN A 132 -16.46 -9.70 27.97
CA ASN A 132 -17.57 -10.16 28.77
C ASN A 132 -17.04 -11.05 29.91
N PRO A 133 -17.26 -10.70 31.19
CA PRO A 133 -16.75 -11.46 32.33
C PRO A 133 -17.40 -12.85 32.49
N ARG A 134 -18.45 -13.15 31.72
CA ARG A 134 -19.17 -14.42 31.74
C ARG A 134 -18.62 -15.47 30.76
N CYS A 135 -17.82 -15.07 29.76
CA CYS A 135 -17.12 -16.05 28.91
C CYS A 135 -16.12 -16.83 29.77
N THR A 136 -15.93 -18.12 29.48
CA THR A 136 -15.11 -19.05 30.27
C THR A 136 -13.66 -18.57 30.46
N THR A 137 -12.97 -18.28 29.36
CA THR A 137 -11.60 -17.76 29.33
C THR A 137 -11.45 -16.44 30.08
N TRP A 138 -12.35 -15.48 29.84
CA TRP A 138 -12.27 -14.17 30.48
C TRP A 138 -12.71 -14.20 31.95
N LYS A 139 -13.58 -15.13 32.36
CA LYS A 139 -14.03 -15.30 33.74
C LYS A 139 -12.85 -15.60 34.67
N GLU A 140 -11.97 -16.51 34.28
CA GLU A 140 -10.76 -16.84 35.02
C GLU A 140 -9.78 -15.67 35.10
N ALA A 141 -9.57 -14.97 33.98
CA ALA A 141 -8.76 -13.76 33.94
C ALA A 141 -9.34 -12.65 34.85
N HIS A 142 -10.66 -12.45 34.86
CA HIS A 142 -11.34 -11.50 35.76
C HIS A 142 -11.19 -11.90 37.23
N LYS A 143 -11.26 -13.20 37.54
CA LYS A 143 -11.04 -13.74 38.89
C LYS A 143 -9.59 -13.47 39.33
N SER A 144 -8.61 -13.84 38.51
CA SER A 144 -7.19 -13.58 38.77
C SER A 144 -6.90 -12.09 38.95
N ARG A 145 -7.52 -11.21 38.14
CA ARG A 145 -7.41 -9.75 38.32
C ARG A 145 -7.94 -9.30 39.69
N LYS A 146 -9.09 -9.82 40.13
CA LYS A 146 -9.69 -9.46 41.43
C LYS A 146 -8.84 -9.96 42.59
N GLU A 147 -8.34 -11.19 42.52
CA GLU A 147 -7.41 -11.77 43.51
C GLU A 147 -6.16 -10.91 43.65
N LEU A 148 -5.55 -10.54 42.52
CA LEU A 148 -4.38 -9.66 42.50
C LEU A 148 -4.71 -8.26 43.04
N ALA A 149 -5.89 -7.72 42.73
CA ALA A 149 -6.34 -6.43 43.28
C ALA A 149 -6.45 -6.44 44.80
N ALA A 150 -6.97 -7.53 45.37
CA ALA A 150 -7.11 -7.70 46.81
C ALA A 150 -5.75 -7.92 47.50
N ALA A 151 -4.83 -8.63 46.84
CA ALA A 151 -3.50 -8.93 47.37
C ALA A 151 -2.49 -7.76 47.28
N MET A 152 -2.84 -6.66 46.60
CA MET A 152 -1.98 -5.48 46.51
C MET A 152 -2.21 -4.53 47.69
N PRO A 153 -1.15 -4.07 48.38
CA PRO A 153 -1.29 -3.15 49.52
C PRO A 153 -1.92 -1.82 49.06
N ARG A 154 -3.00 -1.40 49.74
CA ARG A 154 -3.75 -0.16 49.45
C ARG A 154 -3.06 1.13 49.94
N GLY A 155 -1.85 1.06 50.49
CA GLY A 155 -1.16 2.19 51.11
C GLY A 155 0.32 2.28 50.76
N ARG A 156 0.87 3.50 50.87
CA ARG A 156 2.28 3.90 50.63
C ARG A 156 3.34 3.20 51.50
N ARG A 157 3.05 2.05 52.10
CA ARG A 157 4.11 1.25 52.74
C ARG A 157 4.86 0.51 51.64
N ARG A 158 6.07 1.01 51.35
CA ARG A 158 7.12 0.32 50.60
C ARG A 158 7.42 -1.00 51.31
N SER A 159 6.60 -2.03 51.10
CA SER A 159 7.06 -3.38 51.35
C SER A 159 8.29 -3.59 50.45
N LYS A 160 9.25 -4.43 50.89
CA LYS A 160 10.41 -4.91 50.11
C LYS A 160 9.93 -5.73 48.90
N GLN A 161 9.12 -5.11 48.05
CA GLN A 161 8.37 -5.70 46.97
C GLN A 161 9.24 -5.58 45.74
N VAL A 162 9.57 -6.74 45.15
CA VAL A 162 10.24 -6.95 43.86
C VAL A 162 10.22 -5.67 43.03
N ASP A 163 11.41 -5.11 42.77
CA ASP A 163 11.55 -3.85 42.04
C ASP A 163 10.69 -3.91 40.77
N PRO A 164 9.67 -3.05 40.61
CA PRO A 164 8.86 -3.01 39.41
C PRO A 164 9.70 -2.73 38.15
N CYS A 165 10.96 -2.31 38.32
CA CYS A 165 11.97 -2.06 37.29
C CYS A 165 13.03 -3.14 37.15
N ALA A 166 12.93 -4.24 37.89
CA ALA A 166 13.74 -5.42 37.65
C ALA A 166 13.44 -5.96 36.24
N MET A 167 14.39 -5.73 35.35
CA MET A 167 14.46 -6.31 34.02
C MET A 167 15.27 -7.60 34.11
N GLU A 168 14.79 -8.65 33.44
CA GLU A 168 15.61 -9.84 33.17
C GLU A 168 16.82 -9.40 32.33
N ASP A 169 18.00 -9.98 32.53
CA ASP A 169 19.22 -9.49 31.87
C ASP A 169 19.15 -9.61 30.33
N GLU A 170 18.37 -10.55 29.82
CA GLU A 170 17.99 -10.65 28.42
C GLU A 170 17.25 -9.38 27.95
N THR A 171 16.22 -8.92 28.67
CA THR A 171 15.51 -7.67 28.31
C THR A 171 16.40 -6.42 28.39
N LYS A 172 17.38 -6.38 29.30
CA LYS A 172 18.37 -5.29 29.36
C LYS A 172 19.29 -5.27 28.15
N THR A 173 19.78 -6.44 27.72
CA THR A 173 20.64 -6.56 26.54
C THR A 173 19.86 -6.22 25.28
N GLU A 174 18.63 -6.73 25.15
CA GLU A 174 17.72 -6.37 24.07
C GLU A 174 17.45 -4.86 24.01
N LEU A 175 17.20 -4.20 25.15
CA LEU A 175 17.03 -2.75 25.23
C LEU A 175 18.26 -2.00 24.71
N LYS A 176 19.46 -2.40 25.16
CA LYS A 176 20.72 -1.80 24.72
C LYS A 176 20.93 -1.97 23.21
N THR A 177 20.70 -3.17 22.67
CA THR A 177 20.81 -3.42 21.22
C THR A 177 19.79 -2.60 20.43
N LEU A 178 18.57 -2.43 20.96
CA LEU A 178 17.53 -1.62 20.34
C LEU A 178 17.92 -0.14 20.32
N VAL A 179 18.41 0.41 21.44
CA VAL A 179 18.89 1.80 21.51
C VAL A 179 20.05 2.04 20.54
N GLN A 180 20.99 1.10 20.42
CA GLN A 180 22.06 1.17 19.43
C GLN A 180 21.53 1.13 18.00
N ARG A 181 20.58 0.23 17.70
CA ARG A 181 19.91 0.18 16.39
C ARG A 181 19.22 1.50 16.06
N ILE A 182 18.53 2.13 17.01
CA ILE A 182 17.90 3.45 16.80
C ILE A 182 18.95 4.50 16.43
N LYS A 183 20.10 4.54 17.12
CA LYS A 183 21.19 5.48 16.80
C LYS A 183 21.72 5.26 15.38
N VAL A 184 21.94 4.01 14.97
CA VAL A 184 22.37 3.66 13.60
C VAL A 184 21.32 4.07 12.57
N LEU A 185 20.04 3.88 12.86
CA LEU A 185 18.94 4.31 12.00
C LEU A 185 18.91 5.83 11.83
N ASP A 186 19.10 6.57 12.91
CA ASP A 186 19.11 8.04 12.90
C ASP A 186 20.27 8.61 12.06
N GLN A 187 21.46 8.03 12.19
CA GLN A 187 22.61 8.33 11.33
C GLN A 187 22.32 7.98 9.86
N GLY A 188 21.80 6.77 9.61
CA GLY A 188 21.42 6.33 8.27
C GLY A 188 20.36 7.22 7.62
N MET A 189 19.45 7.77 8.42
CA MET A 189 18.43 8.74 7.99
C MET A 189 19.02 10.11 7.68
N SER A 190 19.98 10.58 8.48
CA SER A 190 20.73 11.80 8.22
C SER A 190 21.51 11.71 6.90
N GLU A 191 22.14 10.57 6.62
CA GLU A 191 22.77 10.33 5.32
C GLU A 191 21.77 10.25 4.16
N ALA A 192 20.62 9.58 4.37
CA ALA A 192 19.60 9.43 3.35
C ALA A 192 18.93 10.75 2.98
N THR A 193 18.84 11.69 3.94
CA THR A 193 18.29 13.04 3.75
C THR A 193 19.32 13.99 3.13
N THR A 194 20.61 13.83 3.46
CA THR A 194 21.70 14.70 2.97
C THR A 194 21.68 14.82 1.44
N LYS A 195 21.60 16.06 0.96
CA LYS A 195 21.69 16.34 -0.48
C LYS A 195 23.14 16.14 -0.91
N PHE A 196 23.33 15.62 -2.12
CA PHE A 196 24.67 15.53 -2.70
C PHE A 196 25.30 16.92 -2.72
N GLN A 197 26.42 17.07 -2.03
CA GLN A 197 27.28 18.24 -2.12
C GLN A 197 28.28 18.00 -3.24
N MET A 198 28.42 18.99 -4.13
CA MET A 198 29.45 18.94 -5.16
C MET A 198 30.80 19.12 -4.46
N PRO A 199 31.81 18.28 -4.76
CA PRO A 199 33.12 18.45 -4.13
C PRO A 199 33.68 19.84 -4.47
N ASN A 200 34.65 20.29 -3.67
CA ASN A 200 35.37 21.51 -4.00
C ASN A 200 36.21 21.30 -5.26
N PRO A 201 36.33 22.32 -6.13
CA PRO A 201 37.22 22.23 -7.29
C PRO A 201 38.66 22.03 -6.81
N PRO A 202 39.44 21.14 -7.44
CA PRO A 202 40.86 21.00 -7.12
C PRO A 202 41.63 22.28 -7.46
N ASN A 203 42.91 22.31 -7.12
CA ASN A 203 43.76 23.42 -7.55
C ASN A 203 43.83 23.49 -9.08
N PRO A 204 43.76 24.69 -9.67
CA PRO A 204 43.86 24.85 -11.10
C PRO A 204 45.23 24.37 -11.60
N PRO A 205 45.30 23.78 -12.81
CA PRO A 205 46.53 23.26 -13.39
C PRO A 205 47.53 24.38 -13.67
N ARG A 206 48.82 24.04 -13.73
CA ARG A 206 49.94 25.00 -13.89
C ARG A 206 49.82 25.94 -15.10
N TRP A 207 49.12 25.54 -16.16
CA TRP A 207 48.88 26.39 -17.34
C TRP A 207 47.85 27.51 -17.10
N ALA A 208 47.00 27.40 -16.08
CA ALA A 208 46.03 28.42 -15.71
C ALA A 208 46.66 29.47 -14.79
N ARG A 209 47.54 30.30 -15.35
CA ARG A 209 48.35 31.28 -14.62
C ARG A 209 47.54 32.52 -14.25
N THR A 210 46.68 33.01 -15.16
CA THR A 210 45.88 34.23 -14.94
C THR A 210 44.56 33.95 -14.23
N LYS A 211 44.00 34.96 -13.54
CA LYS A 211 42.66 34.88 -12.90
C LYS A 211 41.59 34.39 -13.88
N ARG A 212 41.60 34.94 -15.11
CA ARG A 212 40.65 34.56 -16.18
C ARG A 212 40.79 33.09 -16.60
N GLN A 213 42.02 32.57 -16.68
CA GLN A 213 42.25 31.15 -16.99
C GLN A 213 41.82 30.24 -15.83
N LYS A 214 42.14 30.60 -14.59
CA LYS A 214 41.69 29.88 -13.38
C LYS A 214 40.16 29.80 -13.33
N ASP A 215 39.46 30.88 -13.65
CA ASP A 215 38.00 30.91 -13.67
C ASP A 215 37.38 30.11 -14.82
N ARG A 216 37.96 30.17 -16.03
CA ARG A 216 37.54 29.30 -17.15
C ARG A 216 37.70 27.83 -16.79
N TRP A 217 38.83 27.47 -16.18
CA TRP A 217 39.08 26.11 -15.72
C TRP A 217 38.05 25.68 -14.65
N ARG A 218 37.80 26.52 -13.63
CA ARG A 218 36.78 26.25 -12.60
C ARG A 218 35.39 26.05 -13.22
N LYS A 219 34.97 26.90 -14.15
CA LYS A 219 33.69 26.75 -14.87
C LYS A 219 33.64 25.44 -15.66
N ARG A 220 34.72 25.06 -16.35
CA ARG A 220 34.80 23.80 -17.11
C ARG A 220 34.73 22.58 -16.20
N TRP A 221 35.45 22.62 -15.07
CA TRP A 221 35.41 21.57 -14.04
C TRP A 221 34.00 21.44 -13.45
N GLN A 222 33.37 22.54 -13.05
CA GLN A 222 32.00 22.54 -12.53
C GLN A 222 31.00 21.97 -13.55
N ARG A 223 31.12 22.33 -14.84
CA ARG A 223 30.29 21.75 -15.91
C ARG A 223 30.49 20.24 -16.04
N ARG A 224 31.74 19.77 -16.05
CA ARG A 224 32.06 18.32 -16.09
C ARG A 224 31.49 17.58 -14.89
N MET A 225 31.62 18.14 -13.68
CA MET A 225 31.08 17.54 -12.47
C MET A 225 29.55 17.54 -12.46
N LYS A 226 28.89 18.62 -12.88
CA LYS A 226 27.44 18.67 -13.10
C LYS A 226 26.98 17.58 -14.08
N TRP A 227 27.72 17.37 -15.17
CA TRP A 227 27.43 16.31 -16.15
C TRP A 227 27.60 14.90 -15.58
N ARG A 228 28.74 14.62 -14.93
CA ARG A 228 28.98 13.33 -14.24
C ARG A 228 27.91 13.06 -13.19
N HIS A 229 27.58 14.06 -12.39
CA HIS A 229 26.52 13.97 -11.39
C HIS A 229 25.16 13.69 -12.04
N ARG A 230 24.78 14.41 -13.10
CA ARG A 230 23.53 14.15 -13.85
C ARG A 230 23.45 12.70 -14.35
N ARG A 231 24.54 12.14 -14.88
CA ARG A 231 24.59 10.73 -15.33
C ARG A 231 24.41 9.74 -14.16
N LYS A 232 25.01 10.00 -13.01
CA LYS A 232 24.91 9.13 -11.82
C LYS A 232 23.68 9.42 -10.96
N ARG A 233 22.96 10.52 -11.19
CA ARG A 233 21.86 11.02 -10.34
C ARG A 233 20.73 10.00 -10.21
N SER A 234 20.32 9.34 -11.29
CA SER A 234 19.29 8.29 -11.24
C SER A 234 19.73 7.14 -10.34
N LYS A 235 20.94 6.61 -10.55
CA LYS A 235 21.51 5.52 -9.74
C LYS A 235 21.62 5.90 -8.26
N HIS A 236 22.12 7.10 -7.95
CA HIS A 236 22.20 7.58 -6.56
C HIS A 236 20.81 7.77 -5.93
N GLN A 237 19.84 8.28 -6.67
CA GLN A 237 18.47 8.43 -6.16
C GLN A 237 17.80 7.07 -5.94
N VAL A 238 18.01 6.08 -6.81
CA VAL A 238 17.53 4.71 -6.59
C VAL A 238 18.15 4.11 -5.32
N LYS A 239 19.47 4.25 -5.13
CA LYS A 239 20.14 3.77 -3.91
C LYS A 239 19.63 4.47 -2.64
N ARG A 240 19.50 5.80 -2.65
CA ARG A 240 18.93 6.57 -1.52
C ARG A 240 17.52 6.11 -1.19
N LEU A 241 16.75 5.80 -2.23
CA LEU A 241 15.39 5.33 -2.09
C LEU A 241 15.31 3.95 -1.44
N GLN A 242 16.07 2.99 -1.96
CA GLN A 242 16.14 1.64 -1.38
C GLN A 242 16.58 1.70 0.08
N LYS A 243 17.57 2.54 0.40
CA LYS A 243 18.01 2.78 1.77
C LYS A 243 16.87 3.34 2.63
N ALA A 244 16.16 4.38 2.16
CA ALA A 244 15.03 4.95 2.90
C ALA A 244 13.88 3.92 3.11
N ILE A 245 13.63 3.05 2.12
CA ILE A 245 12.62 1.98 2.26
C ILE A 245 13.01 0.95 3.31
N ALA A 246 14.25 0.47 3.26
CA ALA A 246 14.76 -0.47 4.25
C ALA A 246 14.69 0.13 5.66
N LEU A 247 15.17 1.38 5.82
CA LEU A 247 15.11 2.10 7.09
C LEU A 247 13.68 2.23 7.62
N PHE A 248 12.71 2.55 6.77
CA PHE A 248 11.32 2.67 7.22
C PHE A 248 10.73 1.34 7.72
N ARG A 249 11.00 0.22 7.04
CA ARG A 249 10.55 -1.10 7.49
C ARG A 249 11.12 -1.44 8.86
N THR A 250 12.42 -1.26 9.02
CA THR A 250 13.11 -1.48 10.30
C THR A 250 12.58 -0.53 11.39
N ILE A 251 12.28 0.73 11.06
CA ILE A 251 11.66 1.67 12.01
C ILE A 251 10.30 1.18 12.47
N ASN A 252 9.44 0.66 11.58
CA ASN A 252 8.14 0.14 11.97
C ASN A 252 8.24 -1.07 12.90
N GLU A 253 9.09 -2.04 12.55
CA GLU A 253 9.34 -3.23 13.39
C GLU A 253 9.83 -2.84 14.79
N ILE A 254 10.75 -1.88 14.88
CA ILE A 254 11.27 -1.39 16.17
C ILE A 254 10.20 -0.58 16.91
N ARG A 255 9.36 0.20 16.22
CA ARG A 255 8.29 0.98 16.86
C ARG A 255 7.29 0.09 17.58
N GLU A 256 6.93 -1.05 17.01
CA GLU A 256 6.04 -2.03 17.65
C GLU A 256 6.68 -2.61 18.91
N LYS A 257 7.95 -3.01 18.84
CA LYS A 257 8.70 -3.50 20.01
C LYS A 257 8.82 -2.46 21.12
N VAL A 258 9.20 -1.22 20.78
CA VAL A 258 9.29 -0.11 21.76
C VAL A 258 7.93 0.22 22.33
N PHE A 259 6.86 0.14 21.54
CA PHE A 259 5.50 0.34 22.04
C PHE A 259 5.13 -0.72 23.08
N ASN A 260 5.36 -2.00 22.78
CA ASN A 260 5.12 -3.09 23.72
C ASN A 260 5.91 -2.90 25.01
N TRP A 261 7.20 -2.56 24.94
CA TRP A 261 8.03 -2.30 26.13
C TRP A 261 7.61 -1.06 26.91
N ARG A 262 7.17 0.02 26.25
CA ARG A 262 6.61 1.19 26.95
C ARG A 262 5.40 0.83 27.78
N GLU A 263 4.61 -0.11 27.28
CA GLU A 263 3.43 -0.60 27.98
C GLU A 263 3.82 -1.56 29.12
N GLU A 264 4.83 -2.41 28.92
CA GLU A 264 5.37 -3.31 29.95
C GLU A 264 6.02 -2.54 31.13
N PHE A 265 6.75 -1.46 30.85
CA PHE A 265 7.52 -0.69 31.84
C PHE A 265 6.89 0.64 32.24
N GLN A 266 5.58 0.81 32.10
CA GLN A 266 4.89 2.08 32.41
C GLN A 266 5.06 2.56 33.86
N ASP A 267 5.38 1.65 34.81
CA ASP A 267 5.61 1.96 36.23
C ASP A 267 7.03 2.39 36.58
N CYS A 268 7.94 2.32 35.61
CA CYS A 268 9.33 2.68 35.80
C CYS A 268 9.58 4.03 35.19
N ASP A 269 9.39 5.11 35.96
CA ASP A 269 9.48 6.48 35.43
C ASP A 269 10.75 6.71 34.61
N GLN A 270 11.91 6.21 35.05
CA GLN A 270 13.17 6.32 34.31
C GLN A 270 13.17 5.53 32.99
N LEU A 271 12.83 4.23 33.01
CA LEU A 271 12.81 3.40 31.79
C LEU A 271 11.71 3.82 30.82
N TYR A 272 10.54 4.19 31.34
CA TYR A 272 9.43 4.67 30.56
C TYR A 272 9.76 5.99 29.86
N THR A 273 10.40 6.93 30.56
CA THR A 273 10.83 8.20 29.95
C THR A 273 11.90 7.99 28.88
N GLU A 274 12.84 7.05 29.09
CA GLU A 274 13.81 6.67 28.06
C GLU A 274 13.12 6.06 26.83
N LEU A 275 12.27 5.04 27.03
CA LEU A 275 11.52 4.39 25.95
C LEU A 275 10.57 5.36 25.22
N LYS A 276 9.95 6.28 25.95
CA LYS A 276 9.14 7.37 25.37
C LYS A 276 9.99 8.27 24.48
N THR A 277 11.18 8.64 24.93
CA THR A 277 12.15 9.42 24.14
C THR A 277 12.56 8.68 22.87
N GLN A 278 12.87 7.39 22.97
CA GLN A 278 13.19 6.56 21.80
C GLN A 278 12.00 6.44 20.83
N SER A 279 10.78 6.29 21.35
CA SER A 279 9.55 6.27 20.57
C SER A 279 9.34 7.58 19.80
N THR A 280 9.62 8.74 20.43
CA THR A 280 9.56 10.03 19.74
C THR A 280 10.61 10.17 18.65
N LYS A 281 11.85 9.71 18.89
CA LYS A 281 12.93 9.70 17.88
C LYS A 281 12.57 8.82 16.68
N LEU A 282 12.04 7.62 16.92
CA LEU A 282 11.57 6.72 15.87
C LEU A 282 10.44 7.35 15.04
N ARG A 283 9.50 8.05 15.68
CA ARG A 283 8.43 8.77 14.97
C ARG A 283 8.99 9.88 14.07
N GLN A 284 9.95 10.66 14.55
CA GLN A 284 10.63 11.70 13.77
C GLN A 284 11.44 11.11 12.60
N ALA A 285 12.17 10.01 12.84
CA ALA A 285 12.91 9.27 11.82
C ALA A 285 11.96 8.74 10.74
N GLN A 286 10.79 8.20 11.14
CA GLN A 286 9.77 7.74 10.20
C GLN A 286 9.20 8.87 9.35
N GLN A 287 8.87 10.01 9.96
CA GLN A 287 8.41 11.20 9.22
C GLN A 287 9.47 11.68 8.23
N SER A 288 10.75 11.69 8.65
CA SER A 288 11.87 12.06 7.79
C SER A 288 12.05 11.08 6.61
N ALA A 289 11.92 9.78 6.86
CA ALA A 289 11.95 8.75 5.81
C ALA A 289 10.81 8.95 4.81
N ASN A 290 9.60 9.20 5.31
CA ASN A 290 8.46 9.49 4.47
C ASN A 290 8.68 10.75 3.62
N ASN A 291 9.21 11.83 4.21
CA ASN A 291 9.51 13.07 3.49
C ASN A 291 10.54 12.86 2.37
N VAL A 292 11.58 12.05 2.61
CA VAL A 292 12.57 11.69 1.58
C VAL A 292 11.91 10.90 0.45
N VAL A 293 11.09 9.91 0.78
CA VAL A 293 10.36 9.09 -0.19
C VAL A 293 9.43 9.96 -1.03
N VAL A 294 8.54 10.74 -0.40
CA VAL A 294 7.59 11.64 -1.07
C VAL A 294 8.34 12.67 -1.93
N GLY A 295 9.45 13.23 -1.43
CA GLY A 295 10.29 14.16 -2.19
C GLY A 295 10.91 13.53 -3.44
N LEU A 296 11.42 12.29 -3.31
CA LEU A 296 11.99 11.54 -4.44
C LEU A 296 10.90 11.11 -5.44
N TYR A 297 9.72 10.75 -4.95
CA TYR A 297 8.53 10.44 -5.73
C TYR A 297 8.11 11.65 -6.59
N LYS A 298 7.88 12.81 -5.96
CA LYS A 298 7.56 14.08 -6.65
C LYS A 298 8.60 14.45 -7.71
N GLN A 299 9.89 14.29 -7.40
CA GLN A 299 10.98 14.58 -8.35
C GLN A 299 11.01 13.63 -9.55
N ARG A 300 10.60 12.37 -9.39
CA ARG A 300 10.51 11.40 -10.48
C ARG A 300 9.31 11.69 -11.37
N ILE A 301 8.14 11.95 -10.79
CA ILE A 301 6.97 12.39 -11.56
C ILE A 301 7.28 13.64 -12.38
N LYS A 302 7.95 14.64 -11.78
CA LYS A 302 8.38 15.85 -12.51
C LYS A 302 9.28 15.53 -13.70
N ARG A 303 10.17 14.53 -13.57
CA ARG A 303 11.05 14.09 -14.67
C ARG A 303 10.29 13.36 -15.77
N VAL A 304 9.40 12.44 -15.40
CA VAL A 304 8.51 11.78 -16.36
C VAL A 304 7.73 12.84 -17.16
N ARG A 305 7.08 13.79 -16.48
CA ARG A 305 6.37 14.89 -17.14
C ARG A 305 7.25 15.75 -18.03
N ALA A 306 8.44 16.13 -17.56
CA ALA A 306 9.36 16.95 -18.34
C ALA A 306 9.87 16.20 -19.58
N GLY A 307 10.19 14.92 -19.45
CA GLY A 307 10.57 14.05 -20.56
C GLY A 307 9.44 13.93 -21.57
N MET A 308 8.21 13.70 -21.11
CA MET A 308 7.03 13.61 -21.97
C MET A 308 6.76 14.92 -22.72
N ARG A 309 6.88 16.07 -22.05
CA ARG A 309 6.74 17.39 -22.70
C ARG A 309 7.83 17.66 -23.73
N TRP A 310 9.08 17.34 -23.39
CA TRP A 310 10.20 17.49 -24.32
C TRP A 310 10.01 16.63 -25.56
N PHE A 311 9.58 15.38 -25.34
CA PHE A 311 9.27 14.44 -26.40
C PHE A 311 8.13 14.93 -27.30
N ALA A 312 7.00 15.34 -26.72
CA ALA A 312 5.86 15.85 -27.47
C ALA A 312 6.22 17.06 -28.35
N ARG A 313 7.13 17.94 -27.87
CA ARG A 313 7.66 19.05 -28.67
C ARG A 313 8.53 18.55 -29.83
N LYS A 314 9.45 17.62 -29.57
CA LYS A 314 10.31 17.03 -30.61
C LYS A 314 9.52 16.30 -31.69
N TYR A 315 8.52 15.54 -31.30
CA TYR A 315 7.62 14.84 -32.22
C TYR A 315 6.82 15.80 -33.10
N ARG A 316 6.25 16.87 -32.54
CA ARG A 316 5.57 17.92 -33.32
C ARG A 316 6.50 18.61 -34.31
N GLN A 317 7.75 18.84 -33.92
CA GLN A 317 8.76 19.42 -34.80
C GLN A 317 9.06 18.47 -35.98
N GLN A 318 9.30 17.19 -35.71
CA GLN A 318 9.55 16.18 -36.75
C GLN A 318 8.36 16.01 -37.70
N GLN A 319 7.12 16.09 -37.21
CA GLN A 319 5.93 16.02 -38.08
C GLN A 319 5.82 17.23 -39.02
N LYS A 320 6.29 18.42 -38.60
CA LYS A 320 6.33 19.62 -39.47
C LYS A 320 7.44 19.57 -40.52
N GLU A 321 8.52 18.83 -40.24
CA GLU A 321 9.72 18.76 -41.09
C GLU A 321 9.67 17.64 -42.15
N LYS A 322 8.58 16.86 -42.25
CA LYS A 322 8.42 15.80 -43.25
C LYS A 322 8.30 16.38 -44.68
N LYS A 323 9.42 16.45 -45.40
CA LYS A 323 9.50 16.43 -46.86
C LYS A 323 10.02 15.06 -47.33
N THR A 324 9.49 14.59 -48.46
CA THR A 324 9.57 13.22 -49.00
C THR A 324 10.96 12.86 -49.54
N ASP A 325 11.43 11.61 -49.28
CA ASP A 325 11.59 10.57 -50.32
C ASP A 325 12.54 9.43 -49.91
N ASN A 326 13.58 9.66 -49.08
CA ASN A 326 14.38 8.56 -48.50
C ASN A 326 14.96 8.87 -47.11
N SER A 327 15.19 10.15 -46.79
CA SER A 327 15.44 10.63 -45.42
C SER A 327 14.28 10.34 -44.46
N THR A 328 13.09 10.07 -45.01
CA THR A 328 11.86 9.71 -44.30
C THR A 328 11.97 8.37 -43.57
N VAL A 329 12.59 7.35 -44.16
CA VAL A 329 12.74 6.02 -43.53
C VAL A 329 13.62 6.10 -42.28
N GLU A 330 14.82 6.66 -42.42
CA GLU A 330 15.73 6.82 -41.29
C GLU A 330 15.17 7.75 -40.23
N SER A 331 14.45 8.81 -40.64
CA SER A 331 13.78 9.70 -39.69
C SER A 331 12.68 8.96 -38.92
N LEU A 332 11.87 8.11 -39.56
CA LEU A 332 10.83 7.31 -38.92
C LEU A 332 11.44 6.25 -37.99
N LYS A 333 12.52 5.57 -38.41
CA LYS A 333 13.29 4.64 -37.57
C LYS A 333 13.81 5.33 -36.31
N ARG A 334 14.54 6.45 -36.48
CA ARG A 334 15.06 7.24 -35.36
C ARG A 334 13.94 7.76 -34.45
N THR A 335 12.80 8.12 -35.02
CA THR A 335 11.64 8.56 -34.25
C THR A 335 11.11 7.42 -33.40
N LEU A 336 10.85 6.24 -33.98
CA LEU A 336 10.41 5.06 -33.23
C LEU A 336 11.40 4.65 -32.13
N GLU A 337 12.70 4.62 -32.42
CA GLU A 337 13.74 4.33 -31.42
C GLU A 337 13.72 5.34 -30.27
N GLN A 338 13.57 6.63 -30.59
CA GLN A 338 13.42 7.68 -29.56
C GLN A 338 12.14 7.49 -28.73
N GLN A 339 11.03 7.07 -29.34
CA GLN A 339 9.79 6.79 -28.60
C GLN A 339 9.96 5.57 -27.69
N ARG A 340 10.61 4.50 -28.18
CA ARG A 340 10.91 3.29 -27.40
C ARG A 340 11.83 3.61 -26.22
N ASP A 341 12.93 4.32 -26.45
CA ASP A 341 13.89 4.68 -25.40
C ASP A 341 13.26 5.61 -24.36
N MET A 342 12.31 6.46 -24.78
CA MET A 342 11.52 7.29 -23.87
C MET A 342 10.56 6.43 -23.04
N LEU A 343 9.84 5.50 -23.68
CA LEU A 343 8.96 4.55 -23.00
C LEU A 343 9.74 3.74 -21.98
N ASP A 344 10.89 3.15 -22.34
CA ASP A 344 11.74 2.38 -21.42
C ASP A 344 12.23 3.23 -20.22
N LYS A 345 12.55 4.52 -20.44
CA LYS A 345 12.87 5.45 -19.33
C LYS A 345 11.67 5.68 -18.42
N VAL A 346 10.48 5.90 -18.98
CA VAL A 346 9.25 6.07 -18.21
C VAL A 346 8.89 4.79 -17.44
N THR A 347 9.01 3.62 -18.08
CA THR A 347 8.81 2.30 -17.45
C THR A 347 9.75 2.11 -16.27
N LYS A 348 11.05 2.41 -16.43
CA LYS A 348 12.03 2.35 -15.34
C LYS A 348 11.66 3.29 -14.18
N ASP A 349 11.25 4.51 -14.49
CA ASP A 349 10.81 5.47 -13.47
C ASP A 349 9.51 4.99 -12.78
N MET A 350 8.57 4.38 -13.52
CA MET A 350 7.34 3.80 -12.99
C MET A 350 7.57 2.60 -12.10
N VAL A 351 8.35 1.60 -12.53
CA VAL A 351 8.72 0.45 -11.69
C VAL A 351 9.39 0.92 -10.40
N ALA A 352 10.19 1.98 -10.49
CA ALA A 352 10.84 2.54 -9.33
C ALA A 352 9.91 3.44 -8.48
N LEU A 353 8.75 3.86 -9.01
CA LEU A 353 7.68 4.56 -8.29
C LEU A 353 6.71 3.55 -7.64
N SER A 354 6.44 2.38 -8.22
CA SER A 354 5.61 1.34 -7.58
C SER A 354 6.31 0.71 -6.38
N SER A 355 7.64 0.62 -6.40
CA SER A 355 8.40 0.28 -5.19
C SER A 355 8.29 1.34 -4.08
N LEU A 356 7.78 2.54 -4.39
CA LEU A 356 7.51 3.61 -3.43
C LEU A 356 6.09 3.66 -2.91
N LEU A 357 5.14 3.01 -3.56
CA LEU A 357 3.75 3.02 -3.09
C LEU A 357 3.52 2.11 -1.88
N ILE A 358 4.55 1.38 -1.44
CA ILE A 358 4.55 0.63 -0.18
C ILE A 358 4.30 1.56 1.02
N PHE A 359 4.63 2.86 0.89
CA PHE A 359 4.17 3.86 1.85
C PHE A 359 2.75 4.26 1.48
N LYS A 360 1.78 3.88 2.33
CA LYS A 360 0.47 4.56 2.37
C LYS A 360 0.70 6.02 2.75
N GLY A 361 1.09 6.83 1.77
CA GLY A 361 1.14 8.28 1.90
C GLY A 361 -0.28 8.77 2.16
N PRO A 362 -0.50 9.61 3.18
CA PRO A 362 -1.79 10.25 3.35
C PRO A 362 -1.91 11.27 2.22
N THR A 363 -2.66 10.97 1.15
CA THR A 363 -3.55 11.90 0.43
C THR A 363 -3.92 11.41 -0.99
N GLN A 364 -5.19 11.59 -1.34
CA GLN A 364 -5.78 11.43 -2.69
C GLN A 364 -5.05 12.22 -3.81
N LYS A 365 -4.22 13.22 -3.48
CA LYS A 365 -3.52 14.08 -4.45
C LYS A 365 -2.45 13.35 -5.27
N GLU A 366 -1.88 12.24 -4.78
CA GLU A 366 -0.83 11.51 -5.51
C GLU A 366 -1.39 10.64 -6.66
N GLY A 367 -2.61 10.11 -6.53
CA GLY A 367 -3.31 9.40 -7.62
C GLY A 367 -3.69 10.31 -8.79
N SER A 368 -4.03 11.58 -8.51
CA SER A 368 -4.23 12.63 -9.52
C SER A 368 -2.96 12.92 -10.33
N LEU A 369 -1.78 12.85 -9.70
CA LEU A 369 -0.51 13.13 -10.36
C LEU A 369 -0.13 12.04 -11.38
N LEU A 370 -0.44 10.78 -11.09
CA LEU A 370 -0.32 9.65 -12.02
C LEU A 370 -1.38 9.72 -13.11
N GLY A 371 -2.63 10.07 -12.79
CA GLY A 371 -3.71 10.22 -13.78
C GLY A 371 -3.39 11.20 -14.92
N ASN A 372 -2.77 12.35 -14.63
CA ASN A 372 -2.32 13.28 -15.68
C ASN A 372 -1.13 12.76 -16.50
N SER A 373 -0.35 11.85 -15.93
CA SER A 373 0.77 11.21 -16.62
C SER A 373 0.28 10.04 -17.49
N ALA A 374 -0.79 9.35 -17.07
CA ALA A 374 -1.46 8.27 -17.78
C ALA A 374 -1.99 8.73 -19.15
N SER A 375 -2.66 9.88 -19.23
CA SER A 375 -3.11 10.43 -20.53
C SER A 375 -1.96 10.77 -21.48
N ALA A 376 -0.82 11.25 -20.96
CA ALA A 376 0.36 11.50 -21.79
C ALA A 376 1.00 10.20 -22.31
N ILE A 377 0.87 9.12 -21.55
CA ILE A 377 1.33 7.79 -21.93
C ILE A 377 0.40 7.17 -22.95
N GLN A 378 -0.92 7.25 -22.77
CA GLN A 378 -1.89 6.82 -23.78
C GLN A 378 -1.62 7.49 -25.13
N ASN A 379 -1.33 8.80 -25.11
CA ASN A 379 -0.96 9.51 -26.33
C ASN A 379 0.37 9.01 -26.92
N LEU A 380 1.37 8.73 -26.09
CA LEU A 380 2.64 8.14 -26.55
C LEU A 380 2.42 6.77 -27.20
N THR A 381 1.65 5.88 -26.57
CA THR A 381 1.32 4.55 -27.08
C THR A 381 0.51 4.66 -28.39
N ARG A 382 -0.43 5.60 -28.47
CA ARG A 382 -1.19 5.87 -29.70
C ARG A 382 -0.29 6.39 -30.83
N ASP A 383 0.63 7.29 -30.53
CA ASP A 383 1.59 7.82 -31.51
C ASP A 383 2.58 6.73 -31.99
N GLN A 384 2.98 5.82 -31.09
CA GLN A 384 3.78 4.63 -31.43
C GLN A 384 3.04 3.73 -32.43
N ASN A 385 1.77 3.42 -32.16
CA ASN A 385 0.96 2.60 -33.07
C ASN A 385 0.77 3.26 -34.45
N LYS A 386 0.55 4.58 -34.48
CA LYS A 386 0.43 5.32 -35.74
C LYS A 386 1.73 5.28 -36.57
N LEU A 387 2.88 5.48 -35.92
CA LEU A 387 4.18 5.41 -36.60
C LEU A 387 4.51 4.00 -37.07
N PHE A 388 4.16 2.99 -36.26
CA PHE A 388 4.32 1.59 -36.64
C PHE A 388 3.47 1.25 -37.87
N ALA A 389 2.18 1.60 -37.86
CA ALA A 389 1.29 1.41 -39.01
C ALA A 389 1.79 2.14 -40.26
N ALA A 390 2.32 3.36 -40.11
CA ALA A 390 2.94 4.09 -41.22
C ALA A 390 4.19 3.39 -41.78
N LEU A 391 5.07 2.87 -40.91
CA LEU A 391 6.24 2.10 -41.34
C LEU A 391 5.85 0.78 -42.00
N GLN A 392 4.84 0.09 -41.49
CA GLN A 392 4.33 -1.14 -42.09
C GLN A 392 3.73 -0.90 -43.47
N LYS A 393 2.97 0.18 -43.63
CA LYS A 393 2.35 0.56 -44.92
C LYS A 393 3.38 1.03 -45.95
N SER A 394 4.30 1.91 -45.55
CA SER A 394 5.22 2.56 -46.48
C SER A 394 6.49 1.76 -46.74
N TYR A 395 6.94 0.93 -45.79
CA TYR A 395 8.23 0.25 -45.85
C TYR A 395 8.18 -1.20 -45.30
N PRO A 396 7.35 -2.08 -45.88
CA PRO A 396 7.19 -3.45 -45.40
C PRO A 396 8.50 -4.26 -45.43
N GLN A 397 9.39 -3.98 -46.40
CA GLN A 397 10.69 -4.65 -46.54
C GLN A 397 11.60 -4.44 -45.33
N TYR A 398 11.56 -3.27 -44.69
CA TYR A 398 12.34 -3.02 -43.47
C TYR A 398 11.89 -3.90 -42.32
N LEU A 399 10.57 -4.06 -42.12
CA LEU A 399 10.04 -4.92 -41.05
C LEU A 399 10.30 -6.41 -41.31
N GLN A 400 10.41 -6.80 -42.58
CA GLN A 400 10.80 -8.16 -42.96
C GLN A 400 12.28 -8.46 -42.72
N SER A 401 13.15 -7.43 -42.70
CA SER A 401 14.57 -7.58 -42.39
C SER A 401 14.84 -8.05 -40.96
N ALA A 402 15.98 -8.73 -40.74
CA ALA A 402 16.40 -9.19 -39.42
C ALA A 402 16.49 -8.03 -38.39
N GLN A 403 16.93 -6.85 -38.83
CA GLN A 403 17.04 -5.66 -37.99
C GLN A 403 15.66 -5.08 -37.62
N GLY A 404 14.71 -5.08 -38.56
CA GLY A 404 13.32 -4.65 -38.33
C GLY A 404 12.60 -5.56 -37.34
N ARG A 405 12.69 -6.89 -37.53
CA ARG A 405 12.13 -7.89 -36.60
C ARG A 405 12.73 -7.74 -35.19
N LYS A 406 14.06 -7.57 -35.09
CA LYS A 406 14.72 -7.30 -33.79
C LYS A 406 14.21 -6.02 -33.13
N SER A 407 14.00 -4.96 -33.90
CA SER A 407 13.44 -3.70 -33.38
C SER A 407 12.01 -3.87 -32.89
N LEU A 408 11.18 -4.64 -33.61
CA LEU A 408 9.81 -4.97 -33.23
C LEU A 408 9.77 -5.73 -31.89
N ARG A 409 10.53 -6.82 -31.77
CA ARG A 409 10.62 -7.61 -30.52
C ARG A 409 11.11 -6.80 -29.33
N ASN A 410 12.10 -5.93 -29.54
CA ASN A 410 12.57 -5.01 -28.49
C ASN A 410 11.48 -4.02 -28.06
N HIS A 411 10.61 -3.62 -28.98
CA HIS A 411 9.49 -2.72 -28.68
C HIS A 411 8.40 -3.45 -27.89
N LEU A 412 8.01 -4.66 -28.32
CA LEU A 412 7.11 -5.57 -27.60
C LEU A 412 7.56 -5.78 -26.15
N ALA A 413 8.82 -6.20 -25.95
CA ALA A 413 9.40 -6.40 -24.61
C ALA A 413 9.41 -5.12 -23.75
N THR A 414 9.39 -3.93 -24.36
CA THR A 414 9.28 -2.66 -23.62
C THR A 414 7.84 -2.37 -23.20
N LEU A 415 6.86 -2.68 -24.05
CA LEU A 415 5.43 -2.55 -23.75
C LEU A 415 4.98 -3.56 -22.69
N GLU A 416 5.41 -4.81 -22.75
CA GLU A 416 5.12 -5.82 -21.71
C GLU A 416 5.68 -5.42 -20.33
N ARG A 417 6.92 -4.91 -20.30
CA ARG A 417 7.51 -4.37 -19.07
C ARG A 417 6.72 -3.18 -18.54
N PHE A 418 6.14 -2.39 -19.44
CA PHE A 418 5.31 -1.24 -19.09
C PHE A 418 3.94 -1.67 -18.56
N GLU A 419 3.30 -2.64 -19.18
CA GLU A 419 2.06 -3.29 -18.70
C GLU A 419 2.23 -3.82 -17.28
N LYS A 420 3.25 -4.67 -17.05
CA LYS A 420 3.56 -5.20 -15.70
C LYS A 420 3.81 -4.10 -14.67
N ALA A 421 4.35 -2.95 -15.09
CA ALA A 421 4.53 -1.81 -14.20
C ALA A 421 3.17 -1.21 -13.81
N LEU A 422 2.27 -0.99 -14.77
CA LEU A 422 0.92 -0.47 -14.55
C LEU A 422 0.05 -1.42 -13.70
N GLU A 423 0.13 -2.72 -13.92
CA GLU A 423 -0.58 -3.72 -13.10
C GLU A 423 -0.18 -3.63 -11.61
N ARG A 424 1.13 -3.47 -11.34
CA ARG A 424 1.61 -3.25 -9.97
C ARG A 424 1.06 -1.97 -9.34
N PHE A 425 0.86 -0.91 -10.13
CA PHE A 425 0.22 0.32 -9.65
C PHE A 425 -1.26 0.11 -9.32
N GLN A 426 -1.98 -0.62 -10.16
CA GLN A 426 -3.39 -0.94 -9.97
C GLN A 426 -3.59 -1.77 -8.69
N GLN A 427 -2.80 -2.84 -8.52
CA GLN A 427 -2.85 -3.73 -7.35
C GLN A 427 -2.49 -3.02 -6.02
N GLN A 428 -1.69 -1.95 -6.07
CA GLN A 428 -1.25 -1.21 -4.88
C GLN A 428 -2.24 -0.13 -4.41
N GLY A 429 -3.49 -0.16 -4.88
CA GLY A 429 -4.59 0.60 -4.28
C GLY A 429 -4.91 1.92 -4.96
N GLN A 430 -4.61 2.07 -6.25
CA GLN A 430 -5.18 3.13 -7.08
C GLN A 430 -6.12 2.52 -8.12
N ASN A 431 -7.35 2.18 -7.72
CA ASN A 431 -8.45 2.06 -8.69
C ASN A 431 -8.65 3.44 -9.31
N ASN A 432 -8.10 3.62 -10.50
CA ASN A 432 -8.12 4.87 -11.23
C ASN A 432 -8.44 4.50 -12.68
N ASP A 433 -9.64 4.86 -13.13
CA ASP A 433 -10.15 4.54 -14.47
C ASP A 433 -9.15 4.89 -15.59
N LYS A 434 -8.31 5.90 -15.37
CA LYS A 434 -7.27 6.31 -16.32
C LYS A 434 -6.12 5.30 -16.42
N ILE A 435 -5.75 4.63 -15.33
CA ILE A 435 -4.76 3.54 -15.34
C ILE A 435 -5.35 2.36 -16.09
N ASP A 436 -6.61 2.01 -15.85
CA ASP A 436 -7.29 0.89 -16.52
C ASP A 436 -7.43 1.13 -18.03
N GLN A 437 -7.83 2.34 -18.43
CA GLN A 437 -7.84 2.74 -19.84
C GLN A 437 -6.44 2.71 -20.47
N THR A 438 -5.39 3.05 -19.71
CA THR A 438 -4.01 2.98 -20.20
C THR A 438 -3.56 1.53 -20.37
N LEU A 439 -3.88 0.66 -19.41
CA LEU A 439 -3.63 -0.78 -19.49
C LEU A 439 -4.30 -1.39 -20.72
N ALA A 440 -5.58 -1.08 -20.95
CA ALA A 440 -6.31 -1.53 -22.13
C ALA A 440 -5.63 -1.08 -23.44
N SER A 441 -5.21 0.19 -23.51
CA SER A 441 -4.49 0.72 -24.68
C SER A 441 -3.13 0.04 -24.89
N VAL A 442 -2.39 -0.28 -23.82
CA VAL A 442 -1.10 -0.95 -23.92
C VAL A 442 -1.29 -2.40 -24.37
N ARG A 443 -2.25 -3.14 -23.77
CA ARG A 443 -2.60 -4.51 -24.18
C ARG A 443 -3.01 -4.60 -25.64
N ALA A 444 -3.85 -3.67 -26.10
CA ALA A 444 -4.23 -3.60 -27.52
C ALA A 444 -3.01 -3.36 -28.45
N SER A 445 -2.02 -2.60 -27.98
CA SER A 445 -0.79 -2.33 -28.75
C SER A 445 0.15 -3.54 -28.78
N ILE A 446 0.24 -4.28 -27.67
CA ILE A 446 0.98 -5.55 -27.60
C ILE A 446 0.36 -6.55 -28.59
N ALA A 447 -0.96 -6.80 -28.51
CA ALA A 447 -1.65 -7.73 -29.40
C ALA A 447 -1.50 -7.36 -30.89
N ALA A 448 -1.55 -6.07 -31.22
CA ALA A 448 -1.34 -5.60 -32.59
C ALA A 448 0.09 -5.85 -33.10
N LEU A 449 1.10 -5.69 -32.24
CA LEU A 449 2.51 -5.93 -32.57
C LEU A 449 2.86 -7.42 -32.59
N GLU A 450 2.25 -8.25 -31.73
CA GLU A 450 2.39 -9.71 -31.74
C GLU A 450 1.84 -10.29 -33.04
N LYS A 451 0.63 -9.89 -33.43
CA LYS A 451 0.04 -10.26 -34.73
C LYS A 451 0.94 -9.81 -35.90
N ALA A 452 1.59 -8.64 -35.78
CA ALA A 452 2.54 -8.17 -36.77
C ALA A 452 3.83 -9.01 -36.80
N ASP A 453 4.37 -9.46 -35.65
CA ASP A 453 5.51 -10.40 -35.62
C ASP A 453 5.12 -11.73 -36.27
N GLU A 454 3.99 -12.32 -35.87
CA GLU A 454 3.47 -13.60 -36.38
C GLU A 454 3.30 -13.61 -37.90
N THR A 455 2.65 -12.56 -38.43
CA THR A 455 2.47 -12.38 -39.88
C THR A 455 3.78 -12.17 -40.65
N LEU A 456 4.82 -11.67 -39.97
CA LEU A 456 6.16 -11.53 -40.54
C LEU A 456 6.99 -12.82 -40.40
N THR A 457 6.78 -13.64 -39.37
CA THR A 457 7.42 -14.96 -39.22
C THR A 457 6.85 -15.99 -40.18
N ASN A 458 5.54 -15.94 -40.48
CA ASN A 458 4.87 -16.90 -41.35
C ASN A 458 4.99 -16.57 -42.85
N LYS A 459 5.59 -15.43 -43.22
CA LYS A 459 5.95 -15.12 -44.60
C LYS A 459 7.43 -15.48 -44.85
N PRO A 460 7.75 -16.32 -45.85
CA PRO A 460 9.14 -16.60 -46.19
C PRO A 460 9.83 -15.28 -46.53
N VAL A 461 11.06 -15.12 -46.04
CA VAL A 461 11.90 -13.97 -46.40
C VAL A 461 12.18 -14.11 -47.90
N THR A 462 11.43 -13.40 -48.73
CA THR A 462 11.83 -13.18 -50.12
C THR A 462 13.06 -12.29 -50.09
N THR A 463 14.23 -12.92 -50.03
CA THR A 463 15.49 -12.29 -50.40
C THR A 463 15.46 -12.05 -51.90
N THR A 464 14.75 -11.01 -52.33
CA THR A 464 14.97 -10.46 -53.66
C THR A 464 16.21 -9.56 -53.56
N PRO A 465 17.32 -9.85 -54.25
CA PRO A 465 18.56 -9.08 -54.17
C PRO A 465 18.50 -7.71 -54.86
N ALA A 466 17.30 -7.11 -55.01
CA ALA A 466 17.11 -5.85 -55.73
C ALA A 466 17.46 -4.60 -54.89
N ALA A 467 17.67 -4.70 -53.58
CA ALA A 467 17.95 -3.55 -52.73
C ALA A 467 19.46 -3.23 -52.54
N MET A 468 20.37 -3.98 -53.18
CA MET A 468 21.82 -3.72 -53.08
C MET A 468 22.43 -3.02 -54.31
N GLN A 469 21.66 -2.71 -55.36
CA GLN A 469 22.17 -2.11 -56.60
C GLN A 469 21.81 -0.62 -56.84
N VAL A 470 21.37 0.14 -55.84
CA VAL A 470 21.08 1.58 -56.02
C VAL A 470 22.21 2.49 -55.49
N SER A 471 23.42 1.96 -55.30
CA SER A 471 24.61 2.78 -54.95
C SER A 471 25.55 3.04 -56.13
N ALA A 472 25.17 2.69 -57.37
CA ALA A 472 26.04 2.82 -58.54
C ALA A 472 25.31 3.38 -59.77
N ARG A 473 24.74 4.59 -59.67
CA ARG A 473 24.50 5.47 -60.83
C ARG A 473 24.15 6.89 -60.35
N GLN A 474 25.17 7.61 -59.92
CA GLN A 474 25.17 9.08 -59.97
C GLN A 474 26.42 9.50 -60.75
N ASN A 475 26.20 9.83 -62.02
CA ASN A 475 26.97 10.79 -62.79
C ASN A 475 26.14 11.10 -64.05
N GLY A 476 25.76 12.37 -64.22
CA GLY A 476 25.16 12.85 -65.47
C GLY A 476 23.99 13.82 -65.31
N ASN A 477 24.32 15.11 -65.21
CA ASN A 477 23.74 16.25 -65.94
C ASN A 477 22.23 16.58 -65.94
N THR A 478 21.97 17.80 -65.44
CA THR A 478 21.19 18.92 -66.02
C THR A 478 19.85 18.68 -66.72
N GLY A 479 18.81 19.37 -66.24
CA GLY A 479 17.58 19.59 -67.01
C GLY A 479 16.50 20.35 -66.24
N THR A 480 16.38 21.64 -66.54
CA THR A 480 15.30 22.56 -66.15
C THR A 480 13.92 22.05 -66.56
N ASN A 481 12.91 22.14 -65.68
CA ASN A 481 11.62 22.71 -66.06
C ASN A 481 10.69 23.06 -64.88
N ARG A 482 10.08 24.24 -65.01
CA ARG A 482 9.08 24.87 -64.15
C ARG A 482 7.69 24.23 -64.36
N SER A 483 6.93 24.11 -63.29
CA SER A 483 5.46 24.38 -63.26
C SER A 483 5.06 24.59 -61.77
N SER A 484 4.88 25.81 -61.27
CA SER A 484 3.84 26.82 -61.55
C SER A 484 2.40 26.41 -61.18
N TRP A 485 2.18 25.63 -60.11
CA TRP A 485 0.85 25.45 -59.50
C TRP A 485 0.82 25.62 -57.97
N GLY A 486 1.95 25.94 -57.34
CA GLY A 486 2.10 25.95 -55.87
C GLY A 486 1.65 27.21 -55.12
N TRP A 487 1.20 28.27 -55.81
CA TRP A 487 0.89 29.56 -55.16
C TRP A 487 -0.61 29.84 -54.97
N LEU A 488 -1.50 29.09 -55.61
CA LEU A 488 -2.95 29.31 -55.53
C LEU A 488 -3.65 28.61 -54.34
N LEU A 489 -2.95 27.72 -53.62
CA LEU A 489 -3.46 27.09 -52.38
C LEU A 489 -3.01 27.79 -51.08
N LEU A 490 -2.24 28.88 -51.19
CA LEU A 490 -1.70 29.61 -50.02
C LEU A 490 -2.60 30.74 -49.50
N LEU A 491 -3.69 31.09 -50.20
CA LEU A 491 -4.54 32.23 -49.82
C LEU A 491 -5.91 31.86 -49.21
N SER A 492 -6.38 30.62 -49.31
CA SER A 492 -7.66 30.19 -48.69
C SER A 492 -7.52 29.65 -47.25
N GLY A 493 -6.29 29.41 -46.77
CA GLY A 493 -6.01 28.81 -45.45
C GLY A 493 -5.91 29.78 -44.27
N LEU A 494 -5.90 31.11 -44.50
CA LEU A 494 -5.65 32.11 -43.45
C LEU A 494 -6.91 32.62 -42.73
N GLY A 495 -8.12 32.37 -43.25
CA GLY A 495 -9.36 32.84 -42.63
C GLY A 495 -9.82 32.04 -41.40
N LEU A 496 -9.55 30.72 -41.35
CA LEU A 496 -10.04 29.84 -40.27
C LEU A 496 -9.07 29.69 -39.09
N GLY A 497 -7.80 30.05 -39.27
CA GLY A 497 -6.78 30.00 -38.21
C GLY A 497 -6.88 31.16 -37.21
N ALA A 498 -7.34 32.34 -37.65
CA ALA A 498 -7.42 33.53 -36.81
C ALA A 498 -8.60 33.48 -35.82
N ALA A 499 -9.74 32.90 -36.22
CA ALA A 499 -10.93 32.77 -35.37
C ALA A 499 -10.70 31.81 -34.17
N ALA A 500 -9.96 30.71 -34.37
CA ALA A 500 -9.64 29.76 -33.31
C ALA A 500 -8.66 30.32 -32.27
N ILE A 501 -7.71 31.17 -32.71
CA ILE A 501 -6.74 31.81 -31.80
C ILE A 501 -7.42 32.94 -31.00
N PHE A 502 -8.36 33.68 -31.61
CA PHE A 502 -9.14 34.71 -30.92
C PHE A 502 -10.09 34.14 -29.87
N PHE A 503 -10.72 32.98 -30.14
CA PHE A 503 -11.60 32.29 -29.18
C PHE A 503 -10.83 31.77 -27.95
N ILE A 504 -9.64 31.20 -28.16
CA ILE A 504 -8.77 30.70 -27.07
C ILE A 504 -8.17 31.85 -26.23
N MET A 505 -7.92 33.02 -26.82
CA MET A 505 -7.47 34.20 -26.06
C MET A 505 -8.61 34.85 -25.25
N ARG A 506 -9.86 34.80 -25.73
CA ARG A 506 -11.02 35.37 -25.03
C ARG A 506 -11.41 34.57 -23.78
N GLU A 507 -11.29 33.24 -23.77
CA GLU A 507 -11.53 32.42 -22.57
C GLU A 507 -10.44 32.57 -21.50
N ARG A 508 -9.20 32.88 -21.91
CA ARG A 508 -8.08 33.08 -20.97
C ARG A 508 -8.20 34.38 -20.15
N LYS A 509 -8.91 35.38 -20.65
CA LYS A 509 -9.14 36.64 -19.93
C LYS A 509 -10.25 36.52 -18.87
N LYS A 510 -11.23 35.64 -19.05
CA LYS A 510 -12.29 35.42 -18.04
C LYS A 510 -11.82 34.58 -16.84
N SER A 511 -10.78 33.76 -17.02
CA SER A 511 -10.24 32.90 -15.94
C SER A 511 -9.23 33.59 -15.03
N GLN A 512 -8.79 34.82 -15.33
CA GLN A 512 -7.89 35.59 -14.46
C GLN A 512 -8.60 36.51 -13.46
N ASN A 513 -9.92 36.69 -13.56
CA ASN A 513 -10.68 37.53 -12.62
C ASN A 513 -11.37 36.73 -11.49
N PHE A 514 -11.03 35.45 -11.31
CA PHE A 514 -11.57 34.60 -10.23
C PHE A 514 -10.55 34.25 -9.14
N GLU A 515 -9.36 34.86 -9.15
CA GLU A 515 -8.39 34.83 -8.05
C GLU A 515 -8.30 36.21 -7.37
N SER A 516 -9.45 36.74 -6.95
CA SER A 516 -9.53 37.75 -5.90
C SER A 516 -10.93 37.73 -5.26
N PHE A 517 -11.22 36.67 -4.51
CA PHE A 517 -12.15 36.65 -3.38
C PHE A 517 -11.74 35.53 -2.43
#